data_AF-A0A830HQB1-F1
#
_entry.id   AF-A0A830HQB1-F1
#
_cell.length_a   1.000
_cell.length_b   1.000
_cell.length_c   1.000
_cell.angle_alpha   90.00
_cell.angle_beta   90.00
_cell.angle_gamma   90.00
#
_symmetry.space_group_name_H-M   'P 1'
#
loop_
_entity.id
_entity.type
_entity.pdbx_description
1 polymer ?
#
loop_
_entity_poly.entity_id
_entity_poly.type
_entity_poly.pdbx_seq_one_letter_code
_entity_poly.pdbx_strand_id
1 'polypeptide(L)'
;MPTCVAVLDGCVLPVYETHVGPKSGLATQAFAGRRLARHVEEQPSPSASASEFVKVTLHEDCYEGYASAQDLSRLTSADSATPSNTPAATEGRSNAASSATDYALQLARACKGYLWGGCASAELGLDCSGLVQLAYAKGAGWWIPRDAWMQEKFCTPVARKDVQRGDLVFFGSKERATHVAFVVSCEDAASLSLPTNDAAALYYLHCSGYDMGRGGCGVDLLLFDENGGSSTTTTPPVGASLGSLGIGKPGWSRSDATAHSDDSLGGVAQRYARVWRGFGRIEKRLPPNTRFW
;
A
#
# COMPACT_ATOMS: atom_id res chain seq x y z
N MET A 1 0.78 22.71 -23.13
CA MET A 1 0.80 21.36 -22.53
C MET A 1 0.49 21.53 -21.05
N PRO A 2 -0.42 20.76 -20.44
CA PRO A 2 -0.74 20.93 -19.02
C PRO A 2 0.47 20.60 -18.14
N THR A 3 0.77 21.48 -17.18
CA THR A 3 1.93 21.39 -16.27
C THR A 3 1.64 20.39 -15.16
N CYS A 4 2.14 19.17 -15.29
CA CYS A 4 2.15 18.20 -14.22
C CYS A 4 3.21 18.64 -13.19
N VAL A 5 2.93 18.61 -11.88
CA VAL A 5 3.94 18.90 -10.85
C VAL A 5 4.46 17.59 -10.27
N ALA A 6 5.75 17.53 -9.97
CA ALA A 6 6.40 16.35 -9.41
C ALA A 6 6.81 16.58 -7.95
N VAL A 7 6.75 15.53 -7.15
CA VAL A 7 7.37 15.49 -5.83
C VAL A 7 8.88 15.50 -5.97
N LEU A 8 9.52 16.44 -5.30
CA LEU A 8 10.97 16.62 -5.31
C LEU A 8 11.71 15.41 -4.74
N ASP A 9 12.95 15.24 -5.19
CA ASP A 9 13.86 14.22 -4.65
C ASP A 9 14.06 14.41 -3.14
N GLY A 10 13.98 13.30 -2.40
CA GLY A 10 14.05 13.30 -0.94
C GLY A 10 12.80 13.81 -0.22
N CYS A 11 11.75 14.25 -0.93
CA CYS A 11 10.49 14.65 -0.33
C CYS A 11 9.44 13.53 -0.37
N VAL A 12 8.55 13.58 0.62
CA VAL A 12 7.32 12.78 0.68
C VAL A 12 6.18 13.75 0.95
N LEU A 13 5.17 13.72 0.08
CA LEU A 13 3.96 14.52 0.22
C LEU A 13 2.84 13.67 0.84
N PRO A 14 2.37 13.99 2.06
CA PRO A 14 1.17 13.38 2.61
C PRO A 14 -0.09 13.76 1.82
N VAL A 15 -0.97 12.78 1.60
CA VAL A 15 -2.28 12.97 0.98
C VAL A 15 -3.35 12.39 1.91
N TYR A 16 -4.33 13.20 2.26
CA TYR A 16 -5.35 12.92 3.26
C TYR A 16 -6.69 12.55 2.62
N GLU A 17 -7.56 11.88 3.38
CA GLU A 17 -8.86 11.40 2.90
C GLU A 17 -9.81 12.55 2.57
N THR A 18 -9.74 13.64 3.33
CA THR A 18 -10.65 14.79 3.18
C THR A 18 -9.93 16.12 3.30
N HIS A 19 -10.65 17.20 3.00
CA HIS A 19 -10.18 18.59 3.13
C HIS A 19 -9.87 19.03 4.57
N VAL A 20 -10.22 18.24 5.60
CA VAL A 20 -9.80 18.53 6.99
C VAL A 20 -8.38 18.03 7.30
N GLY A 21 -7.69 17.47 6.31
CA GLY A 21 -6.27 17.15 6.38
C GLY A 21 -5.94 16.04 7.36
N PRO A 22 -4.89 16.19 8.20
CA PRO A 22 -4.45 15.15 9.14
C PRO A 22 -5.54 14.60 10.06
N LYS A 23 -6.55 15.42 10.40
CA LYS A 23 -7.68 15.00 11.26
C LYS A 23 -8.56 13.92 10.62
N SER A 24 -8.55 13.80 9.30
CA SER A 24 -9.25 12.72 8.59
C SER A 24 -8.43 11.44 8.42
N GLY A 25 -7.16 11.46 8.84
CA GLY A 25 -6.25 10.35 8.58
C GLY A 25 -5.54 10.47 7.22
N LEU A 26 -4.39 9.81 7.16
CA LEU A 26 -3.55 9.71 5.97
C LEU A 26 -4.18 8.71 5.00
N ALA A 27 -4.47 9.13 3.77
CA ALA A 27 -4.99 8.24 2.73
C ALA A 27 -3.84 7.57 1.97
N THR A 28 -2.84 8.35 1.58
CA THR A 28 -1.66 7.87 0.86
C THR A 28 -0.49 8.85 1.01
N GLN A 29 0.65 8.51 0.43
CA GLN A 29 1.82 9.37 0.34
C GLN A 29 2.33 9.38 -1.09
N ALA A 30 2.72 10.56 -1.58
CA ALA A 30 3.44 10.67 -2.84
C ALA A 30 4.94 10.84 -2.57
N PHE A 31 5.73 9.81 -2.90
CA PHE A 31 7.18 9.86 -2.80
C PHE A 31 7.83 10.55 -4.02
N ALA A 32 9.10 10.92 -3.88
CA ALA A 32 9.92 11.54 -4.93
C ALA A 32 9.72 10.95 -6.34
N GLY A 33 9.50 11.83 -7.31
CA GLY A 33 9.26 11.48 -8.71
C GLY A 33 7.81 11.16 -9.07
N ARG A 34 6.92 10.95 -8.08
CA ARG A 34 5.48 10.90 -8.35
C ARG A 34 4.97 12.25 -8.82
N ARG A 35 4.01 12.20 -9.74
CA ARG A 35 3.40 13.38 -10.33
C ARG A 35 1.95 13.49 -9.91
N LEU A 36 1.45 14.71 -9.84
CA LEU A 36 0.07 14.97 -9.44
C LEU A 36 -0.55 16.16 -10.16
N ALA A 37 -1.88 16.18 -10.14
CA ALA A 37 -2.72 17.28 -10.57
C ALA A 37 -3.40 17.91 -9.36
N ARG A 38 -3.57 19.23 -9.37
CA ARG A 38 -4.39 19.95 -8.40
C ARG A 38 -5.75 20.21 -9.02
N HIS A 39 -6.84 19.98 -8.29
CA HIS A 39 -8.17 20.39 -8.74
C HIS A 39 -8.39 21.83 -8.28
N VAL A 40 -8.68 22.72 -9.23
CA VAL A 40 -9.15 24.07 -8.92
C VAL A 40 -10.65 24.01 -8.73
N GLU A 41 -11.13 24.47 -7.58
CA GLU A 41 -12.56 24.64 -7.34
C GLU A 41 -13.11 25.63 -8.37
N GLU A 42 -14.11 25.20 -9.17
CA GLU A 42 -14.55 25.98 -10.33
C GLU A 42 -15.26 27.29 -9.98
N GLN A 43 -15.54 27.60 -8.71
CA GLN A 43 -16.05 28.90 -8.25
C GLN A 43 -15.58 29.19 -6.82
N PRO A 44 -14.66 30.15 -6.59
CA PRO A 44 -14.46 30.67 -5.25
C PRO A 44 -15.73 31.44 -4.88
N SER A 45 -16.49 30.93 -3.91
CA SER A 45 -17.44 31.77 -3.19
C SER A 45 -16.69 33.02 -2.72
N PRO A 46 -17.17 34.25 -2.99
CA PRO A 46 -16.49 35.47 -2.56
C PRO A 46 -16.38 35.61 -1.02
N SER A 47 -16.94 34.68 -0.25
CA SER A 47 -16.84 34.61 1.21
C SER A 47 -16.01 33.41 1.73
N ALA A 48 -15.46 32.56 0.88
CA ALA A 48 -14.71 31.38 1.32
C ALA A 48 -13.23 31.74 1.54
N SER A 49 -12.74 31.58 2.78
CA SER A 49 -11.31 31.55 3.05
C SER A 49 -10.66 30.43 2.22
N ALA A 50 -9.50 30.70 1.62
CA ALA A 50 -8.76 29.69 0.86
C ALA A 50 -8.62 28.40 1.69
N SER A 51 -9.06 27.26 1.13
CA SER A 51 -8.93 25.97 1.81
C SER A 51 -7.44 25.66 2.04
N GLU A 52 -7.08 25.34 3.28
CA GLU A 52 -5.72 24.92 3.65
C GLU A 52 -5.30 23.65 2.90
N PHE A 53 -6.29 22.81 2.53
CA PHE A 53 -6.08 21.57 1.80
C PHE A 53 -6.73 21.62 0.43
N VAL A 54 -5.96 21.24 -0.59
CA VAL A 54 -6.38 21.26 -1.99
C VAL A 54 -6.58 19.84 -2.47
N LYS A 55 -7.67 19.58 -3.18
CA LYS A 55 -7.92 18.27 -3.79
C LYS A 55 -6.87 18.00 -4.87
N VAL A 56 -6.28 16.82 -4.87
CA VAL A 56 -5.25 16.38 -5.81
C VAL A 56 -5.58 15.01 -6.39
N THR A 57 -5.06 14.72 -7.59
CA THR A 57 -5.02 13.37 -8.14
C THR A 57 -3.59 12.99 -8.46
N LEU A 58 -3.13 11.86 -7.93
CA LEU A 58 -1.83 11.31 -8.24
C LEU A 58 -1.87 10.60 -9.59
N HIS A 59 -0.91 10.89 -10.47
CA HIS A 59 -1.00 10.54 -11.88
C HIS A 59 -0.85 9.03 -12.12
N GLU A 60 0.00 8.36 -11.36
CA GLU A 60 0.40 6.98 -11.68
C GLU A 60 -0.61 5.92 -11.25
N ASP A 61 -1.42 6.22 -10.24
CA ASP A 61 -2.48 5.33 -9.73
C ASP A 61 -3.88 5.94 -9.81
N CYS A 62 -4.00 7.17 -10.31
CA CYS A 62 -5.24 7.96 -10.36
C CYS A 62 -5.89 8.14 -8.98
N TYR A 63 -5.11 8.05 -7.89
CA TYR A 63 -5.65 8.17 -6.55
C TYR A 63 -5.97 9.62 -6.23
N GLU A 64 -7.18 9.86 -5.72
CA GLU A 64 -7.62 11.20 -5.31
C GLU A 64 -7.49 11.37 -3.80
N GLY A 65 -7.18 12.59 -3.37
CA GLY A 65 -7.19 12.97 -1.96
C GLY A 65 -6.90 14.44 -1.80
N TYR A 66 -6.43 14.84 -0.62
CA TYR A 66 -6.20 16.24 -0.28
C TYR A 66 -4.77 16.45 0.23
N ALA A 67 -4.10 17.48 -0.26
CA ALA A 67 -2.74 17.84 0.18
C ALA A 67 -2.71 19.30 0.66
N SER A 68 -1.85 19.60 1.64
CA SER A 68 -1.70 20.97 2.16
C SER A 68 -1.24 21.92 1.06
N ALA A 69 -1.85 23.10 0.97
CA ALA A 69 -1.41 24.16 0.06
C ALA A 69 0.06 24.54 0.31
N GLN A 70 0.52 24.46 1.56
CA GLN A 70 1.92 24.72 1.92
C GLN A 70 2.85 23.68 1.30
N ASP A 71 2.54 22.39 1.40
CA ASP A 71 3.39 21.35 0.81
C ASP A 71 3.35 21.37 -0.71
N LEU A 72 2.18 21.67 -1.29
CA LEU A 72 2.04 21.84 -2.75
C LEU A 72 2.87 23.02 -3.28
N SER A 73 3.04 24.09 -2.50
CA SER A 73 3.89 25.23 -2.88
C SER A 73 5.38 24.88 -2.99
N ARG A 74 5.81 23.74 -2.42
CA ARG A 74 7.19 23.26 -2.48
C ARG A 74 7.45 22.36 -3.69
N LEU A 75 6.42 22.01 -4.45
CA LEU A 75 6.56 21.18 -5.65
C LEU A 75 7.10 21.99 -6.82
N THR A 76 7.87 21.34 -7.68
CA THR A 76 8.33 21.95 -8.93
C THR A 76 7.47 21.51 -10.10
N SER A 77 7.33 22.39 -11.09
CA SER A 77 6.78 22.01 -12.39
C SER A 77 7.65 20.89 -12.97
N ALA A 78 7.02 19.75 -13.29
CA ALA A 78 7.71 18.67 -13.97
C ALA A 78 7.79 19.05 -15.45
N ASP A 79 8.96 19.50 -15.90
CA ASP A 79 9.23 19.52 -17.34
C ASP A 79 9.01 18.12 -17.89
N SER A 80 8.40 18.05 -19.07
CA SER A 80 7.86 16.83 -19.68
C SER A 80 8.93 15.81 -20.08
N ALA A 81 9.62 15.21 -19.12
CA ALA A 81 10.48 14.05 -19.33
C ALA A 81 9.66 12.80 -19.01
N THR A 82 9.15 12.16 -20.06
CA THR A 82 8.58 10.81 -19.95
C THR A 82 9.73 9.82 -20.06
N PRO A 83 10.06 9.00 -19.04
CA PRO A 83 10.89 7.84 -19.30
C PRO A 83 10.03 6.80 -20.03
N SER A 84 10.12 6.83 -21.36
CA SER A 84 9.62 5.78 -22.24
C SER A 84 10.59 4.61 -22.18
N ASN A 85 10.37 3.69 -21.23
CA ASN A 85 10.87 2.33 -21.35
C ASN A 85 9.66 1.38 -21.30
N THR A 86 9.39 0.76 -22.44
CA THR A 86 8.39 -0.29 -22.62
C THR A 86 9.13 -1.58 -22.95
N PRO A 87 9.31 -2.52 -22.02
CA PRO A 87 9.71 -3.87 -22.37
C PRO A 87 8.48 -4.65 -22.88
N ALA A 88 8.72 -5.59 -23.80
CA ALA A 88 7.71 -6.43 -24.43
C ALA A 88 6.84 -7.22 -23.42
N ALA A 89 5.57 -7.41 -23.78
CA ALA A 89 4.46 -7.56 -22.87
C ALA A 89 4.19 -8.97 -22.31
N THR A 90 5.14 -9.91 -22.28
CA THR A 90 4.87 -11.25 -21.71
C THR A 90 6.00 -11.80 -20.86
N GLU A 91 7.25 -11.75 -21.32
CA GLU A 91 8.41 -12.18 -20.50
C GLU A 91 8.77 -11.19 -19.38
N GLY A 92 8.40 -9.91 -19.51
CA GLY A 92 8.60 -8.91 -18.46
C GLY A 92 7.67 -9.07 -17.24
N ARG A 93 6.58 -9.84 -17.35
CA ARG A 93 5.51 -9.91 -16.32
C ARG A 93 5.86 -10.79 -15.12
N SER A 94 6.34 -12.01 -15.36
CA SER A 94 6.81 -12.90 -14.29
C SER A 94 8.03 -12.30 -13.57
N ASN A 95 8.87 -11.59 -14.32
CA ASN A 95 10.02 -10.87 -13.78
C ASN A 95 9.57 -9.71 -12.88
N ALA A 96 8.56 -8.93 -13.29
CA ALA A 96 8.03 -7.84 -12.49
C ALA A 96 7.47 -8.30 -11.13
N ALA A 97 6.65 -9.35 -11.10
CA ALA A 97 6.11 -9.89 -9.84
C ALA A 97 7.24 -10.37 -8.92
N SER A 98 8.22 -11.08 -9.47
CA SER A 98 9.39 -11.57 -8.71
C SER A 98 10.24 -10.42 -8.16
N SER A 99 10.56 -9.41 -8.98
CA SER A 99 11.32 -8.23 -8.55
C SER A 99 10.55 -7.39 -7.51
N ALA A 100 9.23 -7.29 -7.64
CA ALA A 100 8.38 -6.67 -6.63
C ALA A 100 8.44 -7.46 -5.32
N THR A 101 8.35 -8.80 -5.35
CA THR A 101 8.49 -9.64 -4.14
C THR A 101 9.86 -9.47 -3.48
N ASP A 102 10.94 -9.45 -4.26
CA ASP A 102 12.30 -9.23 -3.75
C ASP A 102 12.45 -7.88 -3.05
N TYR A 103 11.84 -6.83 -3.63
CA TYR A 103 11.82 -5.50 -3.02
C TYR A 103 10.92 -5.45 -1.78
N ALA A 104 9.78 -6.13 -1.79
CA ALA A 104 8.90 -6.25 -0.63
C ALA A 104 9.62 -6.91 0.56
N LEU A 105 10.44 -7.95 0.32
CA LEU A 105 11.27 -8.58 1.35
C LEU A 105 12.31 -7.60 1.93
N GLN A 106 12.89 -6.73 1.10
CA GLN A 106 13.80 -5.68 1.58
C GLN A 106 13.06 -4.63 2.43
N LEU A 107 11.90 -4.16 1.97
CA LEU A 107 11.04 -3.25 2.74
C LEU A 107 10.65 -3.87 4.09
N ALA A 108 10.32 -5.17 4.11
CA ALA A 108 9.93 -5.87 5.31
C ALA A 108 11.04 -5.88 6.37
N ARG A 109 12.30 -6.08 5.96
CA ARG A 109 13.48 -6.03 6.85
C ARG A 109 13.73 -4.64 7.42
N ALA A 110 13.43 -3.59 6.65
CA ALA A 110 13.61 -2.19 7.05
C ALA A 110 12.40 -1.59 7.78
N CYS A 111 11.25 -2.27 7.76
CA CYS A 111 9.97 -1.73 8.24
C CYS A 111 10.02 -1.38 9.72
N LYS A 112 9.67 -0.12 10.03
CA LYS A 112 9.63 0.39 11.41
C LYS A 112 8.26 0.27 12.08
N GLY A 113 7.23 -0.06 11.31
CA GLY A 113 5.90 -0.34 11.85
C GLY A 113 4.79 -0.19 10.83
N TYR A 114 3.57 -0.47 11.29
CA TYR A 114 2.36 -0.24 10.52
C TYR A 114 1.98 1.24 10.56
N LEU A 115 1.73 1.83 9.40
CA LEU A 115 1.19 3.18 9.24
C LEU A 115 0.02 3.13 8.27
N TRP A 116 -1.20 3.42 8.72
CA TRP A 116 -2.36 3.60 7.84
C TRP A 116 -2.08 4.69 6.80
N GLY A 117 -2.30 4.40 5.52
CA GLY A 117 -1.96 5.30 4.42
C GLY A 117 -0.47 5.33 4.06
N GLY A 118 0.39 4.61 4.81
CA GLY A 118 1.83 4.57 4.59
C GLY A 118 2.21 3.81 3.32
N CYS A 119 2.94 4.47 2.42
CA CYS A 119 3.39 3.87 1.16
C CYS A 119 4.66 4.52 0.57
N ALA A 120 5.34 5.39 1.30
CA ALA A 120 6.52 6.10 0.78
C ALA A 120 7.85 5.41 1.10
N SER A 121 8.04 4.93 2.34
CA SER A 121 9.25 4.22 2.75
C SER A 121 8.99 3.31 3.96
N ALA A 122 9.86 2.33 4.17
CA ALA A 122 9.75 1.40 5.28
C ALA A 122 10.01 2.06 6.65
N GLU A 123 10.82 3.12 6.67
CA GLU A 123 11.20 3.87 7.87
C GLU A 123 10.06 4.73 8.40
N LEU A 124 9.20 5.24 7.51
CA LEU A 124 7.98 5.97 7.89
C LEU A 124 6.85 5.04 8.32
N GLY A 125 6.96 3.75 7.97
CA GLY A 125 5.91 2.75 8.14
C GLY A 125 5.07 2.58 6.88
N LEU A 126 4.44 1.42 6.77
CA LEU A 126 3.67 1.00 5.61
C LEU A 126 2.31 0.47 6.04
N ASP A 127 1.29 0.53 5.18
CA ASP A 127 0.12 -0.34 5.28
C ASP A 127 0.22 -1.53 4.33
N CYS A 128 -0.79 -2.42 4.37
CA CYS A 128 -0.80 -3.65 3.58
C CYS A 128 -0.69 -3.39 2.08
N SER A 129 -1.55 -2.52 1.56
CA SER A 129 -1.62 -2.18 0.14
C SER A 129 -0.52 -1.22 -0.31
N GLY A 130 0.00 -0.40 0.60
CA GLY A 130 1.13 0.50 0.40
C GLY A 130 2.46 -0.25 0.27
N LEU A 131 2.65 -1.33 1.04
CA LEU A 131 3.76 -2.27 0.83
C LEU A 131 3.74 -2.83 -0.60
N VAL A 132 2.58 -3.31 -1.05
CA VAL A 132 2.42 -3.88 -2.40
C VAL A 132 2.68 -2.83 -3.47
N GLN A 133 2.07 -1.65 -3.36
CA GLN A 133 2.24 -0.59 -4.35
C GLN A 133 3.70 -0.11 -4.44
N LEU A 134 4.36 0.12 -3.29
CA LEU A 134 5.74 0.58 -3.26
C LEU A 134 6.69 -0.47 -3.83
N ALA A 135 6.46 -1.75 -3.53
CA ALA A 135 7.22 -2.86 -4.06
C ALA A 135 7.14 -2.98 -5.58
N TYR A 136 5.94 -2.89 -6.17
CA TYR A 136 5.80 -2.86 -7.63
C TYR A 136 6.42 -1.60 -8.24
N ALA A 137 6.20 -0.43 -7.64
CA ALA A 137 6.68 0.84 -8.20
C ALA A 137 8.21 0.95 -8.19
N LYS A 138 8.88 0.52 -7.12
CA LYS A 138 10.34 0.63 -6.96
C LYS A 138 11.10 -0.62 -7.36
N GLY A 139 10.54 -1.80 -7.11
CA GLY A 139 11.17 -3.09 -7.45
C GLY A 139 10.99 -3.49 -8.91
N ALA A 140 9.83 -3.18 -9.50
CA ALA A 140 9.50 -3.57 -10.87
C ALA A 140 9.30 -2.40 -11.84
N GLY A 141 9.24 -1.16 -11.34
CA GLY A 141 8.95 0.03 -12.14
C GLY A 141 7.49 0.11 -12.62
N TRP A 142 6.58 -0.64 -11.98
CA TRP A 142 5.18 -0.78 -12.40
C TRP A 142 4.24 -0.16 -11.38
N TRP A 143 3.22 0.53 -11.87
CA TRP A 143 2.20 1.14 -11.02
C TRP A 143 0.94 0.31 -10.99
N ILE A 144 0.45 0.10 -9.76
CA ILE A 144 -0.81 -0.56 -9.43
C ILE A 144 -1.66 0.38 -8.57
N PRO A 145 -2.98 0.13 -8.44
CA PRO A 145 -3.85 0.95 -7.61
C PRO A 145 -3.44 0.95 -6.13
N ARG A 146 -3.86 1.98 -5.39
CA ARG A 146 -3.43 2.21 -4.01
C ARG A 146 -4.08 1.31 -2.98
N ASP A 147 -5.40 1.09 -3.08
CA ASP A 147 -6.15 0.35 -2.06
C ASP A 147 -6.24 -1.14 -2.39
N ALA A 148 -6.29 -2.00 -1.36
CA ALA A 148 -6.42 -3.46 -1.51
C ALA A 148 -7.58 -3.88 -2.43
N TRP A 149 -8.77 -3.31 -2.25
CA TRP A 149 -9.93 -3.62 -3.11
C TRP A 149 -9.76 -3.16 -4.57
N MET A 150 -9.01 -2.08 -4.81
CA MET A 150 -8.70 -1.64 -6.18
C MET A 150 -7.69 -2.57 -6.81
N GLN A 151 -6.68 -3.01 -6.05
CA GLN A 151 -5.70 -4.00 -6.47
C GLN A 151 -6.35 -5.35 -6.78
N GLU A 152 -7.31 -5.81 -5.97
CA GLU A 152 -8.09 -7.03 -6.20
C GLU A 152 -8.82 -6.98 -7.55
N LYS A 153 -9.48 -5.85 -7.84
CA LYS A 153 -10.17 -5.62 -9.13
C LYS A 153 -9.22 -5.46 -10.32
N PHE A 154 -7.98 -5.05 -10.06
CA PHE A 154 -6.96 -4.84 -11.08
C PHE A 154 -6.26 -6.15 -11.47
N CYS A 155 -6.07 -7.05 -10.50
CA CYS A 155 -5.41 -8.34 -10.73
C CYS A 155 -6.37 -9.37 -11.35
N THR A 156 -5.84 -10.52 -11.79
CA THR A 156 -6.66 -11.63 -12.30
C THR A 156 -6.71 -12.78 -11.30
N PRO A 157 -7.89 -13.38 -11.02
CA PRO A 157 -8.00 -14.50 -10.10
C PRO A 157 -7.11 -15.69 -10.51
N VAL A 158 -6.51 -16.34 -9.51
CA VAL A 158 -5.68 -17.54 -9.65
C VAL A 158 -6.33 -18.67 -8.89
N ALA A 159 -6.45 -19.84 -9.54
CA ALA A 159 -6.91 -21.04 -8.86
C ALA A 159 -5.85 -21.50 -7.85
N ARG A 160 -6.28 -22.02 -6.70
CA ARG A 160 -5.39 -22.40 -5.59
C ARG A 160 -4.20 -23.29 -5.99
N LYS A 161 -4.42 -24.22 -6.93
CA LYS A 161 -3.38 -25.14 -7.43
C LYS A 161 -2.31 -24.46 -8.30
N ASP A 162 -2.60 -23.26 -8.80
CA ASP A 162 -1.75 -22.51 -9.73
C ASP A 162 -1.08 -21.32 -9.04
N VAL A 163 -1.21 -21.22 -7.71
CA VAL A 163 -0.64 -20.13 -6.91
C VAL A 163 0.88 -20.26 -6.87
N GLN A 164 1.55 -19.14 -7.10
CA GLN A 164 3.01 -19.06 -7.13
C GLN A 164 3.52 -17.84 -6.36
N ARG A 165 4.81 -17.86 -6.03
CA ARG A 165 5.54 -16.69 -5.49
C ARG A 165 5.27 -15.44 -6.33
N GLY A 166 4.95 -14.33 -5.68
CA GLY A 166 4.64 -13.05 -6.30
C GLY A 166 3.18 -12.84 -6.69
N ASP A 167 2.33 -13.87 -6.61
CA ASP A 167 0.88 -13.67 -6.58
C ASP A 167 0.48 -12.89 -5.31
N LEU A 168 -0.73 -12.32 -5.31
CA LEU A 168 -1.27 -11.55 -4.20
C LEU A 168 -2.44 -12.29 -3.56
N VAL A 169 -2.45 -12.36 -2.24
CA VAL A 169 -3.58 -12.86 -1.44
C VAL A 169 -4.35 -11.67 -0.91
N PHE A 170 -5.66 -11.65 -1.14
CA PHE A 170 -6.55 -10.64 -0.59
C PHE A 170 -7.46 -11.24 0.47
N PHE A 171 -7.68 -10.49 1.54
CA PHE A 171 -8.57 -10.84 2.63
C PHE A 171 -9.63 -9.75 2.80
N GLY A 172 -10.83 -10.15 3.19
CA GLY A 172 -11.92 -9.23 3.46
C GLY A 172 -13.26 -9.95 3.45
N SER A 173 -14.30 -9.21 3.09
CA SER A 173 -15.64 -9.78 2.88
C SER A 173 -15.76 -10.39 1.47
N LYS A 174 -16.94 -10.94 1.15
CA LYS A 174 -17.22 -11.41 -0.21
C LYS A 174 -17.23 -10.27 -1.23
N GLU A 175 -17.58 -9.07 -0.78
CA GLU A 175 -17.82 -7.89 -1.60
C GLU A 175 -16.56 -7.04 -1.80
N ARG A 176 -15.64 -7.04 -0.81
CA ARG A 176 -14.50 -6.13 -0.82
C ARG A 176 -13.29 -6.66 -0.04
N ALA A 177 -12.12 -6.66 -0.67
CA ALA A 177 -10.86 -6.82 0.04
C ALA A 177 -10.54 -5.61 0.94
N THR A 178 -10.16 -5.89 2.18
CA THR A 178 -9.70 -4.90 3.16
C THR A 178 -8.22 -5.06 3.49
N HIS A 179 -7.61 -6.19 3.10
CA HIS A 179 -6.19 -6.47 3.33
C HIS A 179 -5.59 -7.23 2.14
N VAL A 180 -4.28 -7.04 1.92
CA VAL A 180 -3.52 -7.70 0.84
C VAL A 180 -2.16 -8.16 1.34
N ALA A 181 -1.64 -9.23 0.73
CA ALA A 181 -0.33 -9.81 1.00
C ALA A 181 0.33 -10.34 -0.27
N PHE A 182 1.65 -10.41 -0.30
CA PHE A 182 2.41 -11.15 -1.31
C PHE A 182 2.51 -12.62 -0.95
N VAL A 183 2.24 -13.53 -1.89
CA VAL A 183 2.67 -14.92 -1.79
C VAL A 183 4.19 -14.97 -1.88
N VAL A 184 4.82 -15.64 -0.92
CA VAL A 184 6.28 -15.80 -0.87
C VAL A 184 6.65 -17.29 -0.80
N SER A 185 7.89 -17.62 -1.15
CA SER A 185 8.35 -19.01 -1.02
C SER A 185 8.68 -19.35 0.44
N CYS A 186 8.90 -20.64 0.68
CA CYS A 186 9.39 -21.14 1.97
C CYS A 186 10.77 -20.54 2.30
N GLU A 187 11.66 -20.42 1.32
CA GLU A 187 13.00 -19.83 1.46
C GLU A 187 12.92 -18.33 1.78
N ASP A 188 12.00 -17.60 1.14
CA ASP A 188 11.75 -16.19 1.47
C ASP A 188 11.31 -16.04 2.93
N ALA A 189 10.39 -16.90 3.39
CA ALA A 189 9.91 -16.92 4.77
C ALA A 189 11.02 -17.25 5.78
N ALA A 190 11.87 -18.24 5.45
CA ALA A 190 13.05 -18.57 6.25
C ALA A 190 14.03 -17.39 6.34
N SER A 191 14.17 -16.60 5.27
CA SER A 191 15.03 -15.40 5.26
C SER A 191 14.54 -14.27 6.19
N LEU A 192 13.31 -14.38 6.70
CA LEU A 192 12.71 -13.52 7.71
C LEU A 192 12.55 -14.23 9.06
N SER A 193 13.30 -15.32 9.28
CA SER A 193 13.43 -16.05 10.55
C SER A 193 12.15 -16.71 11.07
N LEU A 194 11.29 -17.23 10.19
CA LEU A 194 10.13 -18.03 10.59
C LEU A 194 10.38 -19.54 10.52
N PRO A 195 9.70 -20.35 11.36
CA PRO A 195 9.74 -21.80 11.27
C PRO A 195 9.06 -22.28 9.97
N THR A 196 9.79 -23.08 9.19
CA THR A 196 9.40 -23.52 7.84
C THR A 196 9.26 -25.04 7.77
N ASN A 197 8.21 -25.59 8.36
CA ASN A 197 8.07 -27.05 8.49
C ASN A 197 6.77 -27.62 7.90
N ASP A 198 5.94 -26.83 7.21
CA ASP A 198 4.67 -27.34 6.65
C ASP A 198 4.60 -27.14 5.14
N ALA A 199 4.85 -28.23 4.40
CA ALA A 199 4.85 -28.27 2.94
C ALA A 199 3.45 -28.03 2.33
N ALA A 200 2.37 -28.07 3.13
CA ALA A 200 1.00 -27.84 2.66
C ALA A 200 0.54 -26.39 2.84
N ALA A 201 1.34 -25.53 3.46
CA ALA A 201 0.98 -24.15 3.77
C ALA A 201 1.41 -23.17 2.68
N LEU A 202 0.58 -22.16 2.43
CA LEU A 202 0.97 -21.00 1.63
C LEU A 202 1.55 -19.93 2.54
N TYR A 203 2.77 -19.48 2.25
CA TYR A 203 3.41 -18.39 2.97
C TYR A 203 3.06 -17.06 2.31
N TYR A 204 2.76 -16.05 3.12
CA TYR A 204 2.52 -14.70 2.60
C TYR A 204 3.18 -13.61 3.44
N LEU A 205 3.80 -12.64 2.76
CA LEU A 205 4.36 -11.42 3.32
C LEU A 205 3.30 -10.31 3.31
N HIS A 206 3.09 -9.64 4.42
CA HIS A 206 2.19 -8.50 4.51
C HIS A 206 2.69 -7.44 5.50
N CYS A 207 2.08 -6.26 5.50
CA CYS A 207 2.17 -5.30 6.60
C CYS A 207 0.81 -5.21 7.30
N SER A 208 0.74 -5.53 8.58
CA SER A 208 -0.53 -5.64 9.31
C SER A 208 -0.56 -4.78 10.56
N GLY A 209 -1.77 -4.32 10.92
CA GLY A 209 -2.00 -3.48 12.09
C GLY A 209 -1.71 -4.17 13.42
N TYR A 210 -1.91 -3.44 14.52
CA TYR A 210 -1.55 -3.90 15.86
C TYR A 210 -2.57 -4.88 16.48
N ASP A 211 -3.86 -4.72 16.18
CA ASP A 211 -4.92 -5.47 16.88
C ASP A 211 -4.98 -6.94 16.47
N MET A 212 -4.81 -7.21 15.17
CA MET A 212 -5.00 -8.54 14.56
C MET A 212 -3.78 -8.97 13.73
N GLY A 213 -2.63 -8.34 13.94
CA GLY A 213 -1.46 -8.49 13.09
C GLY A 213 -0.14 -8.31 13.85
N ARG A 214 0.87 -7.84 13.13
CA ARG A 214 2.26 -7.76 13.61
C ARG A 214 2.70 -6.35 13.97
N GLY A 215 1.83 -5.35 13.81
CA GLY A 215 2.18 -3.94 14.00
C GLY A 215 3.26 -3.46 13.02
N GLY A 216 3.36 -4.09 11.85
CA GLY A 216 4.42 -3.89 10.86
C GLY A 216 4.47 -5.02 9.84
N CYS A 217 5.58 -5.10 9.10
CA CYS A 217 5.79 -6.15 8.10
C CYS A 217 6.14 -7.49 8.75
N GLY A 218 5.63 -8.58 8.17
CA GLY A 218 6.01 -9.94 8.54
C GLY A 218 5.37 -10.98 7.64
N VAL A 219 5.73 -12.24 7.85
CA VAL A 219 5.20 -13.37 7.09
C VAL A 219 4.29 -14.21 7.97
N ASP A 220 3.20 -14.68 7.40
CA ASP A 220 2.24 -15.59 8.02
C ASP A 220 1.94 -16.76 7.08
N LEU A 221 1.25 -17.76 7.63
CA LEU A 221 0.84 -18.96 6.91
C LEU A 221 -0.66 -18.95 6.68
N LEU A 222 -1.06 -19.32 5.47
CA LEU A 222 -2.43 -19.66 5.11
C LEU A 222 -2.52 -21.18 5.02
N LEU A 223 -3.19 -21.77 6.00
CA LEU A 223 -3.58 -23.17 5.97
C LEU A 223 -4.93 -23.26 5.28
N PHE A 224 -5.05 -24.26 4.44
CA PHE A 224 -6.29 -24.51 3.74
C PHE A 224 -6.81 -25.88 4.15
N ASP A 225 -8.10 -25.95 4.49
CA ASP A 225 -8.75 -27.23 4.71
C ASP A 225 -9.06 -27.95 3.38
N GLU A 226 -9.40 -29.24 3.48
CA GLU A 226 -9.78 -30.09 2.33
C GLU A 226 -11.12 -29.69 1.69
N ASN A 227 -11.93 -28.87 2.37
CA ASN A 227 -13.24 -28.39 1.92
C ASN A 227 -13.19 -26.96 1.32
N GLY A 228 -12.01 -26.35 1.20
CA GLY A 228 -11.81 -25.02 0.61
C GLY A 228 -11.94 -23.85 1.58
N GLY A 229 -12.12 -24.07 2.89
CA GLY A 229 -11.96 -23.06 3.93
C GLY A 229 -10.50 -22.74 4.20
N SER A 230 -10.21 -21.51 4.61
CA SER A 230 -8.86 -21.03 4.90
C SER A 230 -8.75 -20.49 6.32
N SER A 231 -7.69 -20.84 7.04
CA SER A 231 -7.37 -20.31 8.36
C SER A 231 -5.94 -19.75 8.37
N THR A 232 -5.72 -18.72 9.18
CA THR A 232 -4.43 -18.03 9.31
C THR A 232 -3.86 -18.25 10.70
N THR A 233 -2.59 -18.63 10.81
CA THR A 233 -1.89 -18.70 12.11
C THR A 233 -0.97 -17.51 12.28
N THR A 234 -1.35 -16.59 13.17
CA THR A 234 -0.51 -15.47 13.62
C THR A 234 0.22 -15.87 14.90
N THR A 235 1.31 -16.63 14.82
CA THR A 235 2.15 -16.88 16.00
C THR A 235 3.17 -15.76 16.15
N PRO A 236 3.15 -14.96 17.25
CA PRO A 236 4.27 -14.09 17.57
C PRO A 236 5.50 -14.96 17.89
N PRO A 237 6.73 -14.49 17.63
CA PRO A 237 7.93 -15.23 18.00
C PRO A 237 7.96 -15.42 19.52
N VAL A 238 7.95 -16.67 19.97
CA VAL A 238 8.16 -17.04 21.37
C VAL A 238 9.60 -16.68 21.73
N GLY A 239 9.82 -15.62 22.52
CA GLY A 239 11.14 -15.35 23.13
C GLY A 239 11.65 -13.91 23.20
N ALA A 240 10.89 -12.87 22.88
CA ALA A 240 11.34 -11.49 23.12
C ALA A 240 11.01 -11.03 24.56
N SER A 241 11.92 -11.34 25.49
CA SER A 241 11.98 -10.68 26.79
C SER A 241 12.17 -9.17 26.58
N LEU A 242 11.15 -8.37 26.95
CA LEU A 242 11.24 -6.91 27.03
C LEU A 242 12.11 -6.53 28.22
N GLY A 243 13.43 -6.49 28.01
CA GLY A 243 14.33 -5.75 28.89
C GLY A 243 14.03 -4.25 28.76
N SER A 244 13.62 -3.62 29.86
CA SER A 244 13.41 -2.19 29.94
C SER A 244 14.69 -1.43 29.61
N LEU A 245 14.71 -0.68 28.51
CA LEU A 245 15.65 0.42 28.32
C LEU A 245 14.84 1.62 27.84
N GLY A 246 14.66 2.56 28.76
CA GLY A 246 14.00 3.83 28.51
C GLY A 246 14.80 4.67 27.53
N ILE A 247 14.17 5.06 26.43
CA ILE A 247 14.58 6.19 25.59
C ILE A 247 13.33 6.99 25.30
N GLY A 248 13.39 8.28 25.62
CA GLY A 248 12.25 9.20 25.66
C GLY A 248 11.52 9.34 24.31
N LYS A 249 10.19 9.38 24.41
CA LYS A 249 9.27 9.71 23.32
C LYS A 249 9.36 11.19 22.96
N PRO A 250 9.45 11.58 21.67
CA PRO A 250 8.80 12.80 21.18
C PRO A 250 7.31 12.50 21.02
N GLY A 251 6.47 13.42 21.48
CA GLY A 251 5.03 13.24 21.60
C GLY A 251 4.31 13.02 20.28
N TRP A 252 3.66 11.85 20.17
CA TRP A 252 2.43 11.69 19.41
C TRP A 252 1.45 11.00 20.36
N SER A 253 0.41 11.71 20.79
CA SER A 253 -0.60 11.16 21.69
C SER A 253 -1.44 10.13 20.95
N ARG A 254 -1.74 9.03 21.65
CA ARG A 254 -2.54 7.87 21.22
C ARG A 254 -4.01 8.19 20.85
N SER A 255 -4.39 9.46 20.75
CA SER A 255 -5.78 9.93 20.68
C SER A 255 -6.27 10.31 19.28
N ASP A 256 -5.38 10.45 18.29
CA ASP A 256 -5.74 11.11 17.03
C ASP A 256 -5.86 10.12 15.84
N ALA A 257 -5.62 8.83 16.09
CA ALA A 257 -6.05 7.77 15.21
C ALA A 257 -7.48 7.39 15.61
N THR A 258 -8.47 8.18 15.23
CA THR A 258 -9.85 7.67 15.12
C THR A 258 -9.86 6.67 13.97
N ALA A 259 -9.36 5.47 14.25
CA ALA A 259 -9.77 4.29 13.54
C ALA A 259 -11.30 4.27 13.67
N HIS A 260 -12.00 4.38 12.54
CA HIS A 260 -13.36 3.87 12.48
C HIS A 260 -13.25 2.36 12.75
N SER A 261 -13.30 2.01 14.03
CA SER A 261 -13.56 0.66 14.49
C SER A 261 -14.97 0.34 14.03
N ASP A 262 -15.11 -0.28 12.86
CA ASP A 262 -16.30 -1.04 12.55
C ASP A 262 -16.25 -2.32 13.39
N ASP A 263 -16.55 -2.13 14.67
CA ASP A 263 -16.49 -3.09 15.77
C ASP A 263 -17.84 -3.82 15.86
N SER A 264 -18.26 -4.42 14.75
CA SER A 264 -19.56 -5.07 14.63
C SER A 264 -19.51 -6.52 14.13
N LEU A 265 -18.35 -7.19 14.25
CA LEU A 265 -18.24 -8.64 14.00
C LEU A 265 -17.44 -9.35 15.09
N GLY A 266 -18.01 -9.36 16.30
CA GLY A 266 -17.69 -10.36 17.31
C GLY A 266 -18.15 -11.74 16.82
N GLY A 267 -17.20 -12.60 16.47
CA GLY A 267 -17.45 -13.94 15.96
C GLY A 267 -16.51 -14.23 14.80
N VAL A 268 -16.09 -15.48 14.68
CA VAL A 268 -15.18 -16.02 13.65
C VAL A 268 -15.70 -15.65 12.25
N ALA A 269 -15.41 -14.45 11.77
CA ALA A 269 -15.69 -14.06 10.41
C ALA A 269 -14.80 -14.96 9.55
N GLN A 270 -15.41 -15.87 8.78
CA GLN A 270 -14.74 -16.53 7.67
C GLN A 270 -14.14 -15.41 6.80
N ARG A 271 -12.85 -15.14 7.00
CA ARG A 271 -12.09 -14.20 6.17
C ARG A 271 -11.83 -14.94 4.89
N TYR A 272 -12.50 -14.53 3.82
CA TYR A 272 -12.28 -15.13 2.51
C TYR A 272 -10.88 -14.72 2.05
N ALA A 273 -9.97 -15.68 1.99
CA ALA A 273 -8.67 -15.52 1.35
C ALA A 273 -8.80 -15.96 -0.10
N ARG A 274 -8.32 -15.12 -1.00
CA ARG A 274 -8.56 -15.27 -2.43
C ARG A 274 -7.23 -14.85 -3.10
N VAL A 275 -6.82 -15.53 -4.18
CA VAL A 275 -5.48 -15.31 -4.79
C VAL A 275 -5.62 -14.76 -6.19
N TRP A 276 -4.80 -13.77 -6.52
CA TRP A 276 -4.77 -13.15 -7.83
C TRP A 276 -3.33 -12.93 -8.28
N ARG A 277 -3.13 -12.97 -9.58
CA ARG A 277 -1.87 -12.63 -10.23
C ARG A 277 -1.96 -11.21 -10.75
N GLY A 278 -0.92 -10.42 -10.50
CA GLY A 278 -0.81 -9.07 -11.01
C GLY A 278 -0.81 -9.06 -12.54
N PHE A 279 -1.77 -8.37 -13.15
CA PHE A 279 -1.74 -8.06 -14.57
C PHE A 279 -2.02 -6.58 -14.76
N GLY A 280 -1.12 -5.90 -15.48
CA GLY A 280 -1.31 -4.54 -15.96
C GLY A 280 -0.33 -3.53 -15.38
N ARG A 281 0.01 -2.55 -16.21
CA ARG A 281 0.56 -1.26 -15.83
C ARG A 281 -0.62 -0.28 -15.86
N ILE A 282 -0.76 0.60 -14.87
CA ILE A 282 -1.65 1.73 -15.05
C ILE A 282 -1.06 2.62 -16.15
N GLU A 283 -1.60 2.51 -17.37
CA GLU A 283 -1.31 3.40 -18.49
C GLU A 283 -2.28 4.59 -18.56
N LYS A 284 -3.23 4.66 -17.62
CA LYS A 284 -4.30 5.66 -17.63
C LYS A 284 -3.73 7.07 -17.55
N ARG A 285 -4.13 7.88 -18.52
CA ARG A 285 -4.04 9.35 -18.45
C ARG A 285 -5.13 9.84 -17.51
N LEU A 286 -4.84 10.92 -16.79
CA LEU A 286 -5.83 11.62 -15.97
C LEU A 286 -7.10 11.95 -16.78
N PRO A 287 -8.28 12.04 -16.14
CA PRO A 287 -9.52 12.41 -16.80
C PRO A 287 -9.37 13.64 -17.70
N PRO A 288 -10.06 13.73 -18.86
CA PRO A 288 -9.89 14.82 -19.81
C PRO A 288 -10.11 16.22 -19.23
N ASN A 289 -10.89 16.33 -18.14
CA ASN A 289 -11.26 17.59 -17.48
C ASN A 289 -10.36 17.93 -16.28
N THR A 290 -9.34 17.14 -15.99
CA THR A 290 -8.36 17.49 -14.94
C THR A 290 -7.58 18.72 -15.39
N ARG A 291 -7.85 19.87 -14.77
CA ARG A 291 -7.10 21.10 -15.03
C ARG A 291 -5.86 21.14 -14.15
N PHE A 292 -4.73 21.59 -14.69
CA PHE A 292 -3.46 21.67 -13.99
C PHE A 292 -3.05 23.14 -13.99
N TRP A 293 -2.88 23.71 -12.79
CA TRP A 293 -2.46 25.10 -12.58
C TRP A 293 -1.38 25.14 -11.51
#